data_AF-A0A5S9IVJ8-F1
#
_entry.id   AF-A0A5S9IVJ8-F1
#
_cell.length_a   1.000
_cell.length_b   1.000
_cell.length_c   1.000
_cell.angle_alpha   90.00
_cell.angle_beta   90.00
_cell.angle_gamma   90.00
#
_symmetry.space_group_name_H-M   'P 1'
#
loop_
_entity.id
_entity.type
_entity.pdbx_description
1 polymer ?
#
loop_
_entity_poly.entity_id
_entity_poly.type
_entity_poly.pdbx_seq_one_letter_code
_entity_poly.pdbx_strand_id
1 'polypeptide(L)'
;MSEVSVPQNCYEMAYYLLPGYVYNEKEKVIAELSMGRIGAMFFYTIVCLQKEEEPTPEAMNALKVNSGEFDNYNYHIITYPTPPPVDTDISIEDMIAGRQRQVLAPYFSAIIEEKSSQKMRYFILGQSPDGLTTLRTVTIDEEGMTNANLGRGCTVDVNAFITMLQEFLHREN
;
A
#
# COMPACT_ATOMS: atom_id res chain seq x y z
N MET A 1 8.05 -11.28 21.49
CA MET A 1 7.99 -10.42 20.29
C MET A 1 6.58 -10.51 19.77
N SER A 2 5.79 -9.44 19.81
CA SER A 2 4.38 -9.51 19.39
C SER A 2 4.32 -9.74 17.87
N GLU A 3 3.52 -10.73 17.43
CA GLU A 3 3.26 -11.04 16.01
C GLU A 3 2.66 -9.87 15.20
N VAL A 4 2.29 -8.77 15.87
CA VAL A 4 1.54 -7.62 15.30
C VAL A 4 2.45 -6.58 14.61
N SER A 5 3.76 -6.54 14.89
CA SER A 5 4.60 -5.42 14.45
C SER A 5 4.72 -5.30 12.93
N VAL A 6 5.00 -6.41 12.22
CA VAL A 6 5.21 -6.36 10.76
C VAL A 6 3.93 -5.98 10.00
N PRO A 7 2.76 -6.61 10.22
CA PRO A 7 1.51 -6.18 9.57
C PRO A 7 1.17 -4.72 9.86
N GLN A 8 1.35 -4.26 11.10
CA GLN A 8 1.14 -2.85 11.45
C GLN A 8 2.13 -1.93 10.73
N ASN A 9 3.41 -2.28 10.66
CA ASN A 9 4.40 -1.44 9.98
C ASN A 9 4.13 -1.35 8.47
N CYS A 10 3.70 -2.45 7.85
CA CYS A 10 3.28 -2.44 6.45
C CYS A 10 2.02 -1.56 6.26
N TYR A 11 1.06 -1.64 7.18
CA TYR A 11 -0.11 -0.78 7.19
C TYR A 11 0.27 0.71 7.31
N GLU A 12 1.11 1.08 8.27
CA GLU A 12 1.57 2.46 8.44
C GLU A 12 2.30 2.98 7.18
N MET A 13 3.16 2.14 6.60
CA MET A 13 3.87 2.46 5.37
C MET A 13 2.89 2.73 4.23
N ALA A 14 1.91 1.86 4.03
CA ALA A 14 0.97 1.94 2.91
C ALA A 14 -0.06 3.06 3.07
N TYR A 15 -0.60 3.28 4.27
CA TYR A 15 -1.75 4.17 4.46
C TYR A 15 -1.38 5.57 4.94
N TYR A 16 -0.16 5.79 5.45
CA TYR A 16 0.25 7.11 5.97
C TYR A 16 1.57 7.59 5.38
N LEU A 17 2.64 6.78 5.45
CA LEU A 17 3.97 7.24 5.02
C LEU A 17 4.02 7.49 3.51
N LEU A 18 3.73 6.47 2.69
CA LEU A 18 3.84 6.57 1.24
C LEU A 18 2.92 7.62 0.64
N PRO A 19 1.62 7.74 1.01
CA PRO A 19 0.79 8.84 0.55
C PRO A 19 1.42 10.21 0.85
N GLY A 20 1.96 10.40 2.06
CA GLY A 20 2.66 11.62 2.43
C GLY A 20 3.79 11.98 1.44
N TYR A 21 4.60 10.99 1.08
CA TYR A 21 5.66 11.15 0.09
C TYR A 21 5.15 11.38 -1.33
N VAL A 22 4.09 10.66 -1.74
CA VAL A 22 3.52 10.78 -3.10
C VAL A 22 2.99 12.18 -3.37
N TYR A 23 2.33 12.81 -2.40
CA TYR A 23 1.71 14.12 -2.59
C TYR A 23 2.59 15.31 -2.19
N ASN A 24 3.58 15.12 -1.31
CA ASN A 24 4.44 16.22 -0.84
C ASN A 24 5.89 16.16 -1.35
N GLU A 25 6.39 14.98 -1.72
CA GLU A 25 7.80 14.74 -2.09
C GLU A 25 7.90 13.76 -3.28
N LYS A 26 7.12 14.00 -4.35
CA LYS A 26 6.94 13.03 -5.45
C LYS A 26 8.26 12.65 -6.14
N GLU A 27 9.19 13.58 -6.32
CA GLU A 27 10.48 13.31 -6.95
C GLU A 27 11.31 12.34 -6.09
N LYS A 28 11.22 12.47 -4.77
CA LYS A 28 11.93 11.60 -3.83
C LYS A 28 11.34 10.21 -3.80
N VAL A 29 10.00 10.07 -3.79
CA VAL A 29 9.39 8.72 -3.81
C VAL A 29 9.73 7.96 -5.09
N ILE A 30 9.73 8.63 -6.24
CA ILE A 30 10.11 8.03 -7.53
C ILE A 30 11.59 7.66 -7.53
N ALA A 31 12.47 8.55 -7.06
CA ALA A 31 13.91 8.30 -7.01
C ALA A 31 14.25 7.08 -6.14
N GLU A 32 13.67 7.00 -4.92
CA GLU A 32 13.89 5.87 -4.02
C GLU A 32 13.37 4.56 -4.62
N LEU A 33 12.13 4.54 -5.13
CA LEU A 33 11.55 3.31 -5.69
C LEU A 33 12.18 2.85 -6.99
N SER A 34 12.85 3.74 -7.72
CA SER A 34 13.69 3.38 -8.86
C SER A 34 14.90 2.52 -8.46
N MET A 35 15.29 2.52 -7.18
CA MET A 35 16.31 1.62 -6.63
C MET A 35 15.77 0.21 -6.31
N GLY A 36 14.52 -0.09 -6.68
CA GLY A 36 13.91 -1.39 -6.47
C GLY A 36 13.67 -1.69 -5.00
N ARG A 37 14.00 -2.90 -4.56
CA ARG A 37 13.79 -3.34 -3.16
C ARG A 37 14.43 -2.39 -2.13
N ILE A 38 15.61 -1.83 -2.43
CA ILE A 38 16.32 -0.94 -1.50
C ILE A 38 15.46 0.29 -1.18
N GLY A 39 14.78 0.87 -2.17
CA GLY A 39 13.85 1.98 -1.96
C GLY A 39 12.66 1.61 -1.08
N ALA A 40 12.08 0.42 -1.27
CA ALA A 40 11.01 -0.04 -0.38
C ALA A 40 11.53 -0.26 1.07
N MET A 41 12.73 -0.79 1.24
CA MET A 41 13.37 -0.96 2.56
C MET A 41 13.61 0.39 3.25
N PHE A 42 13.95 1.45 2.50
CA PHE A 42 14.11 2.80 3.05
C PHE A 42 12.82 3.27 3.73
N PHE A 43 11.67 3.20 3.04
CA PHE A 43 10.39 3.59 3.62
C PHE A 43 9.97 2.72 4.80
N TYR A 44 10.16 1.40 4.70
CA TYR A 44 9.87 0.49 5.81
C TYR A 44 10.72 0.82 7.05
N THR A 45 12.01 1.14 6.85
CA THR A 45 12.92 1.54 7.94
C THR A 45 12.45 2.82 8.61
N ILE A 46 11.96 3.81 7.86
CA ILE A 46 11.39 5.04 8.43
C ILE A 46 10.22 4.71 9.37
N VAL A 47 9.30 3.83 8.95
CA VAL A 47 8.17 3.42 9.80
C VAL A 47 8.65 2.75 11.07
N CYS A 48 9.59 1.80 10.98
CA CYS A 48 10.15 1.13 12.15
C CYS A 48 10.81 2.14 13.12
N LEU A 49 11.60 3.07 12.60
CA LEU A 49 12.25 4.12 13.40
C LEU A 49 11.25 5.03 14.11
N GLN A 50 10.15 5.43 13.44
CA GLN A 50 9.09 6.25 14.05
C GLN A 50 8.38 5.54 15.21
N LYS A 51 8.46 4.21 15.25
CA LYS A 51 7.84 3.37 16.27
C LYS A 51 8.83 2.83 17.30
N GLU A 52 10.09 3.25 17.24
CA GLU A 52 11.17 2.74 18.08
C GLU A 52 11.33 1.21 17.97
N GLU A 53 11.06 0.67 16.78
CA GLU A 53 11.19 -0.75 16.46
C GLU A 53 12.40 -0.99 15.54
N GLU A 54 13.07 -2.14 15.69
CA GLU A 54 14.09 -2.55 14.74
C GLU A 54 13.46 -3.25 13.52
N PRO A 55 13.83 -2.87 12.28
CA PRO A 55 13.35 -3.57 11.10
C PRO A 55 13.95 -4.98 11.04
N THR A 56 13.10 -6.00 10.89
CA THR A 56 13.58 -7.38 10.80
C THR A 56 14.12 -7.69 9.39
N PRO A 57 15.22 -8.45 9.26
CA PRO A 57 15.73 -8.88 7.97
C PRO A 57 14.69 -9.63 7.13
N GLU A 58 13.82 -10.41 7.75
CA GLU A 58 12.77 -11.17 7.07
C GLU A 58 11.75 -10.24 6.39
N ALA A 59 11.25 -9.24 7.12
CA ALA A 59 10.29 -8.29 6.57
C ALA A 59 10.91 -7.46 5.44
N MET A 60 12.13 -6.97 5.65
CA MET A 60 12.84 -6.19 4.64
C MET A 60 13.16 -7.00 3.37
N ASN A 61 13.52 -8.28 3.51
CA ASN A 61 13.83 -9.14 2.37
C ASN A 61 12.59 -9.55 1.57
N ALA A 62 11.42 -9.57 2.20
CA ALA A 62 10.16 -9.90 1.55
C ALA A 62 9.60 -8.74 0.70
N LEU A 63 10.04 -7.51 0.94
CA LEU A 63 9.68 -6.36 0.11
C LEU A 63 10.18 -6.53 -1.33
N LYS A 64 9.35 -6.16 -2.29
CA LYS A 64 9.71 -6.09 -3.71
C LYS A 64 9.16 -4.82 -4.32
N VAL A 65 9.84 -4.34 -5.36
CA VAL A 65 9.32 -3.26 -6.20
C VAL A 65 9.27 -3.77 -7.63
N ASN A 66 8.11 -3.62 -8.25
CA ASN A 66 7.88 -3.84 -9.67
C ASN A 66 7.57 -2.48 -10.30
N SER A 67 8.41 -2.04 -11.22
CA SER A 67 8.27 -0.76 -11.90
C SER A 67 8.12 -1.00 -13.39
N GLY A 68 7.35 -0.14 -14.04
CA GLY A 68 7.14 -0.22 -15.47
C GLY A 68 6.24 0.90 -15.99
N GLU A 69 5.68 0.66 -17.15
CA GLU A 69 4.77 1.58 -17.80
C GLU A 69 3.60 0.83 -18.44
N PHE A 70 2.47 1.52 -18.54
CA PHE A 70 1.37 1.14 -19.41
C PHE A 70 0.66 2.40 -19.91
N ASP A 71 0.29 2.42 -21.19
CA ASP A 71 -0.40 3.55 -21.82
C ASP A 71 0.27 4.91 -21.51
N ASN A 72 -0.48 5.83 -20.91
CA ASN A 72 -0.03 7.16 -20.49
C ASN A 72 0.51 7.19 -19.06
N TYR A 73 0.88 6.06 -18.47
CA TYR A 73 1.25 5.97 -17.05
C TYR A 73 2.62 5.30 -16.83
N ASN A 74 3.39 5.86 -15.91
CA ASN A 74 4.48 5.18 -15.22
C ASN A 74 3.95 4.60 -13.91
N TYR A 75 4.46 3.45 -13.49
CA TYR A 75 4.08 2.87 -12.20
C TYR A 75 5.25 2.34 -11.40
N HIS A 76 5.09 2.40 -10.08
CA HIS A 76 5.89 1.68 -9.09
C HIS A 76 4.95 0.93 -8.15
N ILE A 77 5.07 -0.39 -8.11
CA ILE A 77 4.27 -1.26 -7.24
C ILE A 77 5.19 -1.87 -6.17
N ILE A 78 4.88 -1.59 -4.91
CA ILE A 78 5.52 -2.23 -3.77
C ILE A 78 4.71 -3.46 -3.39
N THR A 79 5.37 -4.60 -3.30
CA THR A 79 4.82 -5.83 -2.71
C THR A 79 5.29 -5.96 -1.26
N TYR A 80 4.34 -6.14 -0.36
CA TYR A 80 4.59 -6.31 1.07
C TYR A 80 4.81 -7.79 1.43
N PRO A 81 5.40 -8.09 2.61
CA PRO A 81 5.32 -9.41 3.20
C PRO A 81 3.87 -9.90 3.24
N THR A 82 3.63 -11.18 2.93
CA THR A 82 2.28 -11.74 2.98
C THR A 82 1.73 -11.63 4.40
N PRO A 83 0.60 -10.93 4.62
CA PRO A 83 0.02 -10.80 5.94
C PRO A 83 -0.61 -12.11 6.42
N PRO A 84 -0.77 -12.30 7.75
CA PRO A 84 -1.56 -13.40 8.28
C PRO A 84 -3.01 -13.32 7.79
N PRO A 85 -3.70 -14.46 7.60
CA PRO A 85 -5.11 -14.47 7.20
C PRO A 85 -6.00 -13.65 8.15
N VAL A 86 -7.04 -13.04 7.58
CA VAL A 86 -8.08 -12.35 8.36
C VAL A 86 -8.88 -13.38 9.15
N ASP A 87 -9.18 -13.07 10.40
CA ASP A 87 -10.02 -13.92 11.23
C ASP A 87 -11.48 -13.53 10.99
N THR A 88 -12.17 -14.35 10.20
CA THR A 88 -13.56 -14.09 9.79
C THR A 88 -14.58 -14.40 10.88
N ASP A 89 -14.16 -15.00 11.99
CA ASP A 89 -15.04 -15.28 13.12
C ASP A 89 -15.23 -14.03 14.01
N ILE A 90 -14.42 -12.99 13.79
CA ILE A 90 -14.56 -11.69 14.44
C ILE A 90 -15.70 -10.92 13.76
N SER A 91 -16.69 -10.47 14.54
CA SER A 91 -17.75 -9.62 14.00
C SER A 91 -17.16 -8.30 13.49
N ILE A 92 -17.72 -7.77 12.39
CA ILE A 92 -17.30 -6.46 11.85
C ILE A 92 -17.48 -5.38 12.92
N GLU A 93 -18.54 -5.49 13.73
CA GLU A 93 -18.82 -4.59 14.84
C GLU A 93 -17.71 -4.63 15.90
N ASP A 94 -17.17 -5.80 16.24
CA ASP A 94 -16.09 -5.93 17.22
C ASP A 94 -14.73 -5.46 16.67
N MET A 95 -14.49 -5.62 15.36
CA MET A 95 -13.34 -5.01 14.69
C MET A 95 -13.42 -3.47 14.73
N ILE A 96 -14.58 -2.90 14.36
CA ILE A 96 -14.82 -1.45 14.36
C ILE A 96 -14.75 -0.89 15.78
N ALA A 97 -15.29 -1.60 16.77
CA ALA A 97 -15.24 -1.21 18.17
C ALA A 97 -13.84 -1.35 18.79
N GLY A 98 -12.85 -1.85 18.04
CA GLY A 98 -11.47 -2.02 18.51
C GLY A 98 -11.32 -3.04 19.63
N ARG A 99 -12.31 -3.92 19.82
CA ARG A 99 -12.34 -4.94 20.89
C ARG A 99 -11.40 -6.10 20.59
N GLN A 100 -11.16 -6.37 19.31
CA GLN A 100 -10.08 -7.22 18.83
C GLN A 100 -9.25 -6.46 17.80
N ARG A 101 -7.94 -6.32 18.06
CA ARG A 101 -7.02 -5.59 17.18
C ARG A 101 -6.47 -6.53 16.11
N GLN A 102 -7.21 -6.69 15.03
CA GLN A 102 -6.65 -7.22 13.78
C GLN A 102 -6.34 -6.08 12.82
N VAL A 103 -5.13 -6.09 12.26
CA VAL A 103 -4.69 -5.12 11.27
C VAL A 103 -5.00 -5.68 9.89
N LEU A 104 -5.78 -4.95 9.09
CA LEU A 104 -6.02 -5.28 7.68
C LEU A 104 -4.83 -4.79 6.85
N ALA A 105 -3.81 -5.63 6.74
CA ALA A 105 -2.54 -5.26 6.14
C ALA A 105 -2.61 -5.22 4.60
N PRO A 106 -1.74 -4.42 3.96
CA PRO A 106 -1.66 -4.34 2.51
C PRO A 106 -0.95 -5.56 1.90
N TYR A 107 -1.36 -5.94 0.69
CA TYR A 107 -0.60 -6.82 -0.18
C TYR A 107 0.28 -6.01 -1.15
N PHE A 108 -0.29 -4.95 -1.73
CA PHE A 108 0.38 -4.08 -2.69
C PHE A 108 0.08 -2.61 -2.42
N SER A 109 1.04 -1.74 -2.74
CA SER A 109 0.83 -0.31 -2.94
C SER A 109 1.30 0.07 -4.34
N ALA A 110 0.50 0.83 -5.08
CA ALA A 110 0.82 1.31 -6.41
C ALA A 110 0.89 2.84 -6.42
N ILE A 111 2.00 3.36 -6.93
CA ILE A 111 2.21 4.77 -7.19
C ILE A 111 2.21 4.92 -8.70
N ILE A 112 1.23 5.66 -9.20
CA ILE A 112 0.99 5.85 -10.63
C ILE A 112 1.23 7.32 -10.96
N GLU A 113 2.06 7.57 -11.96
CA GLU A 113 2.29 8.90 -12.50
C GLU A 113 1.76 8.98 -13.93
N GLU A 114 0.88 9.93 -14.19
CA GLU A 114 0.44 10.22 -15.55
C GLU A 114 1.52 10.99 -16.32
N LYS A 115 1.98 10.47 -17.46
CA LYS A 115 3.10 11.03 -18.23
C LYS A 115 2.82 12.46 -18.72
N SER A 116 1.60 12.73 -19.18
CA SER A 116 1.22 14.03 -19.76
C SER A 116 1.10 15.15 -18.72
N SER A 117 0.48 14.85 -17.56
CA SER A 117 0.13 15.85 -16.54
C SER A 117 1.09 15.83 -15.34
N GLN A 118 1.90 14.78 -15.21
CA GLN A 118 2.71 14.48 -14.02
C GLN A 118 1.86 14.37 -12.75
N LYS A 119 0.56 14.06 -12.91
CA LYS A 119 -0.38 13.86 -11.81
C LYS A 119 -0.11 12.51 -11.17
N MET A 120 0.06 12.52 -9.86
CA MET A 120 0.23 11.32 -9.05
C MET A 120 -1.12 10.74 -8.64
N ARG A 121 -1.22 9.41 -8.64
CA ARG A 121 -2.32 8.65 -8.07
C ARG A 121 -1.74 7.53 -7.22
N TYR A 122 -2.44 7.17 -6.15
CA TYR A 122 -1.98 6.16 -5.20
C TYR A 122 -3.07 5.15 -4.91
N PHE A 123 -2.74 3.87 -4.99
CA PHE A 123 -3.68 2.79 -4.76
C PHE A 123 -3.09 1.74 -3.83
N ILE A 124 -3.95 1.07 -3.07
CA ILE A 124 -3.58 -0.03 -2.18
C ILE A 124 -4.48 -1.21 -2.49
N LEU A 125 -3.89 -2.40 -2.64
CA LEU A 125 -4.62 -3.66 -2.54
C LEU A 125 -4.43 -4.18 -1.12
N GLY A 126 -5.47 -4.10 -0.29
CA GLY A 126 -5.44 -4.50 1.12
C GLY A 126 -6.32 -5.70 1.42
N GLN A 127 -6.16 -6.27 2.62
CA GLN A 127 -7.11 -7.21 3.18
C GLN A 127 -8.48 -6.56 3.43
N SER A 128 -9.55 -7.34 3.26
CA SER A 128 -10.91 -6.97 3.65
C SER A 128 -11.42 -7.85 4.81
N PRO A 129 -12.42 -7.38 5.59
CA PRO A 129 -12.95 -8.13 6.74
C PRO A 129 -13.49 -9.53 6.40
N ASP A 130 -13.93 -9.75 5.17
CA ASP A 130 -14.42 -11.05 4.67
C ASP A 130 -13.30 -12.01 4.25
N GLY A 131 -12.03 -11.68 4.51
CA GLY A 131 -10.88 -12.48 4.14
C GLY A 131 -10.46 -12.39 2.67
N LEU A 132 -11.09 -11.50 1.89
CA LEU A 132 -10.73 -11.24 0.50
C LEU A 132 -9.75 -10.05 0.39
N THR A 133 -9.82 -9.33 -0.72
CA THR A 133 -9.05 -8.12 -0.99
C THR A 133 -9.97 -6.94 -1.29
N THR A 134 -9.49 -5.74 -0.98
CA THR A 134 -10.15 -4.47 -1.30
C THR A 134 -9.18 -3.54 -2.01
N LEU A 135 -9.67 -2.83 -3.02
CA LEU A 135 -8.96 -1.74 -3.67
C LEU A 135 -9.27 -0.45 -2.92
N ARG A 136 -8.24 0.30 -2.55
CA ARG A 136 -8.37 1.58 -1.85
C ARG A 136 -7.50 2.64 -2.50
N THR A 137 -7.83 3.90 -2.26
CA THR A 137 -6.98 5.04 -2.57
C THR A 137 -6.78 5.89 -1.33
N VAL A 138 -5.62 6.52 -1.24
CA VAL A 138 -5.37 7.59 -0.27
C VAL A 138 -5.00 8.84 -1.05
N THR A 139 -5.71 9.93 -0.77
CA THR A 139 -5.42 11.26 -1.31
C THR A 139 -5.08 12.22 -0.17
N ILE A 140 -4.19 13.17 -0.44
CA ILE A 140 -3.87 14.24 0.49
C ILE A 140 -4.09 15.56 -0.25
N ASP A 141 -4.96 16.40 0.29
CA ASP A 141 -5.29 17.73 -0.21
C ASP A 141 -5.35 18.75 0.95
N GLU A 142 -5.88 19.94 0.68
CA GLU A 142 -5.99 21.03 1.65
C GLU A 142 -6.90 20.67 2.85
N GLU A 143 -7.84 19.74 2.68
CA GLU A 143 -8.76 19.28 3.73
C GLU A 143 -8.17 18.13 4.56
N GLY A 144 -7.05 17.57 4.12
CA GLY A 144 -6.27 16.56 4.82
C GLY A 144 -6.18 15.24 4.05
N MET A 145 -6.09 14.14 4.79
CA MET A 145 -5.94 12.80 4.22
C MET A 145 -7.30 12.11 4.09
N THR A 146 -7.68 11.75 2.87
CA THR A 146 -8.88 10.95 2.59
C THR A 146 -8.48 9.52 2.23
N ASN A 147 -9.04 8.53 2.93
CA ASN A 147 -8.88 7.11 2.63
C ASN A 147 -10.22 6.55 2.14
N ALA A 148 -10.30 6.22 0.85
CA ALA A 148 -11.52 5.75 0.21
C ALA A 148 -11.41 4.27 -0.18
N ASN A 149 -12.48 3.51 0.08
CA ASN A 149 -12.67 2.16 -0.45
C ASN A 149 -13.28 2.26 -1.86
N LEU A 150 -12.57 1.72 -2.85
CA LEU A 150 -12.96 1.71 -4.25
C LEU A 150 -13.67 0.42 -4.67
N GLY A 151 -13.88 -0.49 -3.71
CA GLY A 151 -14.60 -1.75 -3.87
C GLY A 151 -13.71 -2.97 -3.71
N ARG A 152 -14.18 -4.08 -4.28
CA ARG A 152 -13.50 -5.38 -4.23
C ARG A 152 -12.21 -5.35 -5.03
N GLY A 153 -11.15 -5.91 -4.46
CA GLY A 153 -9.84 -6.05 -5.11
C GLY A 153 -9.73 -7.29 -5.99
N CYS A 154 -8.58 -7.41 -6.67
CA CYS A 154 -8.22 -8.59 -7.45
C CYS A 154 -7.64 -9.70 -6.56
N THR A 155 -7.33 -10.86 -7.14
CA THR A 155 -6.48 -11.87 -6.49
C THR A 155 -5.10 -11.27 -6.17
N VAL A 156 -4.42 -11.84 -5.16
CA VAL A 156 -3.09 -11.39 -4.72
C VAL A 156 -2.02 -11.86 -5.73
N ASP A 157 -2.02 -11.21 -6.89
CA ASP A 157 -1.05 -11.38 -7.97
C ASP A 157 -0.75 -10.00 -8.56
N VAL A 158 0.54 -9.73 -8.80
CA VAL A 158 0.98 -8.39 -9.24
C VAL A 158 0.45 -8.05 -10.64
N ASN A 159 0.35 -9.03 -11.54
CA ASN A 159 -0.16 -8.78 -12.89
C ASN A 159 -1.67 -8.55 -12.86
N ALA A 160 -2.41 -9.34 -12.08
CA ALA A 160 -3.83 -9.11 -11.86
C ALA A 160 -4.10 -7.70 -11.27
N PHE A 161 -3.23 -7.23 -10.38
CA PHE A 161 -3.32 -5.88 -9.83
C PHE A 161 -3.04 -4.80 -10.88
N ILE A 162 -1.99 -4.97 -11.71
CA ILE A 162 -1.70 -4.06 -12.83
C ILE A 162 -2.90 -3.98 -13.78
N THR A 163 -3.48 -5.12 -14.18
CA THR A 163 -4.66 -5.16 -15.05
C THR A 163 -5.85 -4.43 -14.43
N MET A 164 -6.11 -4.66 -13.13
CA MET A 164 -7.17 -3.94 -12.42
C MET A 164 -6.95 -2.42 -12.43
N LEU A 165 -5.71 -1.95 -12.21
CA LEU A 165 -5.39 -0.52 -12.24
C LEU A 165 -5.55 0.08 -13.64
N GLN A 166 -5.12 -0.63 -14.68
CA GLN A 166 -5.35 -0.22 -16.07
C GLN A 166 -6.84 -0.02 -16.36
N GLU A 167 -7.68 -1.00 -16.02
CA GLU A 167 -9.13 -0.90 -16.22
C GLU A 167 -9.78 0.20 -15.38
N PHE A 168 -9.28 0.45 -14.18
CA PHE A 168 -9.78 1.52 -13.31
C PHE A 168 -9.47 2.90 -13.90
N LEU A 169 -8.21 3.11 -14.29
CA LEU A 169 -7.74 4.38 -14.85
C LEU A 169 -8.38 4.70 -16.22
N HIS A 170 -8.66 3.68 -17.03
CA HIS A 170 -9.40 3.87 -18.30
C HIS A 170 -10.84 4.32 -18.10
N ARG A 171 -11.49 3.98 -16.98
CA ARG A 171 -12.88 4.35 -16.70
C ARG A 171 -13.04 5.77 -16.17
N GLU A 172 -11.98 6.33 -15.59
CA GLU A 172 -11.98 7.68 -15.02
C GLU A 172 -11.55 8.78 -16.01
N ASN A 173 -11.07 8.40 -17.21
CA ASN A 173 -10.76 9.30 -18.32
C ASN A 173 -11.93 9.36 -19.31
#